data_AF-A0A5J4YQ83-F1
#
_entry.id   AF-A0A5J4YQ83-F1
#
_cell.length_a   1.000
_cell.length_b   1.000
_cell.length_c   1.000
_cell.angle_alpha   90.00
_cell.angle_beta   90.00
_cell.angle_gamma   90.00
#
_symmetry.space_group_name_H-M   'P 1'
#
loop_
_entity.id
_entity.type
_entity.pdbx_description
1 polymer ?
#
loop_
_entity_poly.entity_id
_entity_poly.type
_entity_poly.pdbx_seq_one_letter_code
_entity_poly.pdbx_strand_id
1 'polypeptide(L)'
;MDRLKDGVEKDDVDRLIGSLGEYEMAIPDELVNYYLMRAGFKTDDVRVQRLIALAVQKLMADVTNDALSHSRLRQQAQQGAKTTGRHGAAAAGADAKMMLTSDDLHKALREYGVSIRKPPYYADHELAGVQTPQPAAPVAKKNQAAGASSAAEKK
;
A
#
# COMPACT_ATOMS: atom_id res chain seq x y z
N MET A 1 19.02 0.44 -40.73
CA MET A 1 17.93 1.42 -40.62
C MET A 1 17.70 1.85 -39.16
N ASP A 2 18.72 1.82 -38.29
CA ASP A 2 18.54 2.08 -36.83
C ASP A 2 19.03 3.47 -36.37
N ARG A 3 19.97 4.09 -37.12
CA ARG A 3 20.62 5.37 -36.75
C ARG A 3 19.72 6.62 -36.75
N LEU A 4 18.47 6.50 -37.17
CA LEU A 4 17.51 7.62 -37.17
C LEU A 4 16.72 7.70 -35.85
N LYS A 5 16.58 6.58 -35.12
CA LYS A 5 15.95 6.58 -33.79
C LYS A 5 16.90 7.09 -32.72
N ASP A 6 18.18 6.76 -32.82
CA ASP A 6 19.21 7.21 -31.87
C ASP A 6 19.33 8.73 -31.76
N GLY A 7 19.07 9.45 -32.87
CA GLY A 7 19.11 10.92 -32.88
C GLY A 7 17.95 11.56 -32.14
N VAL A 8 16.74 11.03 -32.32
CA VAL A 8 15.52 11.52 -31.65
C VAL A 8 15.60 11.26 -30.14
N GLU A 9 16.01 10.04 -29.75
CA GLU A 9 16.18 9.68 -28.34
C GLU A 9 17.24 10.55 -27.64
N LYS A 10 18.33 10.90 -28.34
CA LYS A 10 19.36 11.77 -27.78
C LYS A 10 18.87 13.21 -27.58
N ASP A 11 18.18 13.75 -28.58
CA ASP A 11 17.63 15.11 -28.50
C ASP A 11 16.61 15.22 -27.35
N ASP A 12 15.82 14.16 -27.11
CA ASP A 12 14.88 14.07 -26.00
C ASP A 12 15.59 13.99 -24.64
N VAL A 13 16.69 13.25 -24.53
CA VAL A 13 17.51 13.18 -23.31
C VAL A 13 18.16 14.52 -23.00
N ASP A 14 18.73 15.20 -24.00
CA ASP A 14 19.34 16.51 -23.82
C ASP A 14 18.30 17.55 -23.39
N ARG A 15 17.09 17.48 -23.95
CA ARG A 15 15.95 18.30 -23.52
C ARG A 15 15.53 18.02 -22.08
N LEU A 16 15.47 16.75 -21.67
CA LEU A 16 15.17 16.35 -20.30
C LEU A 16 16.22 16.88 -19.33
N ILE A 17 17.51 16.69 -19.61
CA ILE A 17 18.60 17.17 -18.75
C ILE A 17 18.57 18.71 -18.69
N GLY A 18 18.23 19.37 -19.79
CA GLY A 18 18.02 20.82 -19.84
C GLY A 18 16.91 21.29 -18.88
N SER A 19 15.77 20.58 -18.83
CA SER A 19 14.64 20.97 -17.99
C SER A 19 14.86 20.71 -16.49
N LEU A 20 15.75 19.78 -16.12
CA LEU A 20 16.07 19.51 -14.71
C LEU A 20 16.67 20.69 -13.97
N GLY A 21 17.29 21.65 -14.67
CA GLY A 21 17.85 22.86 -14.07
C GLY A 21 16.81 23.77 -13.42
N GLU A 22 15.57 23.73 -13.90
CA GLU A 22 14.48 24.61 -13.44
C GLU A 22 13.42 23.86 -12.62
N TYR A 23 13.51 22.53 -12.52
CA TYR A 23 12.52 21.72 -11.83
C TYR A 23 12.73 21.71 -10.31
N GLU A 24 11.71 22.13 -9.57
CA GLU A 24 11.65 21.96 -8.11
C GLU A 24 11.20 20.54 -7.75
N MET A 25 12.09 19.80 -7.10
CA MET A 25 11.82 18.41 -6.72
C MET A 25 11.20 18.29 -5.33
N ALA A 26 10.35 17.28 -5.15
CA ALA A 26 9.81 16.92 -3.84
C ALA A 26 10.87 16.40 -2.84
N ILE A 27 12.00 15.88 -3.33
CA ILE A 27 13.14 15.49 -2.49
C ILE A 27 14.14 16.66 -2.51
N PRO A 28 14.48 17.27 -1.36
CA PRO A 28 15.48 18.33 -1.26
C PRO A 28 16.87 17.92 -1.79
N ASP A 29 17.54 18.84 -2.48
CA ASP A 29 18.86 18.61 -3.09
C ASP A 29 19.93 18.25 -2.03
N GLU A 30 19.81 18.77 -0.80
CA GLU A 30 20.73 18.47 0.30
C GLU A 30 20.68 17.00 0.73
N LEU A 31 19.49 16.38 0.72
CA LEU A 31 19.34 14.96 1.04
C LEU A 31 20.01 14.10 -0.03
N VAL A 32 19.85 14.48 -1.29
CA VAL A 32 20.47 13.79 -2.41
C VAL A 32 21.99 13.88 -2.27
N ASN A 33 22.53 15.07 -2.02
CA ASN A 33 23.96 15.26 -1.80
C ASN A 33 24.49 14.44 -0.61
N TYR A 34 23.76 14.40 0.51
CA TYR A 34 24.14 13.55 1.66
C TYR A 34 24.27 12.07 1.28
N TYR A 35 23.29 11.51 0.57
CA TYR A 35 23.34 10.11 0.16
C TYR A 35 24.38 9.84 -0.92
N LEU A 36 24.62 10.77 -1.84
CA LEU A 36 25.69 10.66 -2.83
C LEU A 36 27.07 10.67 -2.17
N MET A 37 27.32 11.59 -1.22
CA MET A 37 28.57 11.62 -0.45
C MET A 37 28.77 10.33 0.33
N ARG A 38 27.71 9.78 0.94
CA ARG A 38 27.76 8.49 1.63
C ARG A 38 28.09 7.33 0.69
N ALA A 39 27.67 7.39 -0.57
CA ALA A 39 28.03 6.43 -1.61
C ALA A 39 29.44 6.67 -2.20
N GLY A 40 30.14 7.75 -1.79
CA GLY A 40 31.47 8.11 -2.31
C GLY A 40 31.43 8.90 -3.62
N PHE A 41 30.27 9.42 -4.03
CA PHE A 41 30.11 10.22 -5.23
C PHE A 41 29.86 11.69 -4.88
N LYS A 42 30.69 12.59 -5.44
CA LYS A 42 30.52 14.04 -5.29
C LYS A 42 30.32 14.65 -6.68
N THR A 43 29.29 15.47 -6.82
CA THR A 43 29.04 16.25 -8.03
C THR A 43 28.59 17.66 -7.65
N ASP A 44 29.11 18.65 -8.36
CA ASP A 44 28.72 20.04 -8.20
C ASP A 44 27.60 20.44 -9.20
N ASP A 45 27.26 19.56 -10.15
CA ASP A 45 26.16 19.78 -11.10
C ASP A 45 24.82 19.39 -10.49
N VAL A 46 23.98 20.40 -10.24
CA VAL A 46 22.63 20.26 -9.70
C VAL A 46 21.74 19.39 -10.58
N ARG A 47 21.93 19.40 -11.91
CA ARG A 47 21.11 18.60 -12.84
C ARG A 47 21.34 17.10 -12.63
N VAL A 48 22.56 16.71 -12.29
CA VAL A 48 22.88 15.31 -11.98
C VAL A 48 22.23 14.88 -10.66
N GLN A 49 22.29 15.74 -9.64
CA GLN A 49 21.61 15.48 -8.36
C GLN A 49 20.09 15.32 -8.58
N ARG A 50 19.50 16.21 -9.38
CA ARG A 50 18.08 16.18 -9.70
C ARG A 50 17.66 14.99 -10.56
N LEU A 51 18.50 14.57 -11.51
CA LEU A 51 18.26 13.37 -12.29
C LEU A 51 18.16 12.13 -11.39
N ILE A 52 19.08 12.00 -10.44
CA ILE A 52 19.11 10.86 -9.49
C ILE A 52 17.86 10.88 -8.62
N ALA A 53 17.49 12.04 -8.09
CA ALA A 53 16.29 12.17 -7.27
C ALA A 53 15.00 11.91 -8.06
N LEU A 54 14.91 12.37 -9.32
CA LEU A 54 13.78 12.05 -10.19
C LEU A 54 13.69 10.53 -10.45
N ALA A 55 14.83 9.87 -10.67
CA ALA A 55 14.86 8.42 -10.83
C ALA A 55 14.36 7.70 -9.56
N VAL A 56 14.73 8.18 -8.37
CA VAL A 56 14.22 7.64 -7.10
C VAL A 56 12.72 7.88 -6.94
N GLN A 57 12.22 9.07 -7.26
CA GLN A 57 10.79 9.38 -7.22
C GLN A 57 10.01 8.49 -8.18
N LYS A 58 10.52 8.29 -9.39
CA LYS A 58 9.94 7.40 -10.40
C LYS A 58 9.93 5.95 -9.92
N LEU A 59 11.03 5.47 -9.32
CA LEU A 59 11.08 4.14 -8.72
C LEU A 59 10.03 3.97 -7.60
N MET A 60 9.90 4.96 -6.72
CA MET A 60 8.88 4.93 -5.66
C MET A 60 7.46 4.92 -6.25
N ALA A 61 7.21 5.69 -7.31
CA ALA A 61 5.93 5.70 -8.00
C ALA A 61 5.62 4.34 -8.63
N ASP A 62 6.59 3.71 -9.29
CA ASP A 62 6.41 2.39 -9.91
C ASP A 62 6.05 1.33 -8.86
N VAL A 63 6.83 1.22 -7.78
CA VAL A 63 6.59 0.24 -6.70
C VAL A 63 5.23 0.48 -6.02
N THR A 64 4.85 1.73 -5.80
CA THR A 64 3.56 2.05 -5.18
C THR A 64 2.38 1.77 -6.11
N ASN A 65 2.52 1.98 -7.41
CA ASN A 65 1.51 1.63 -8.42
C ASN A 65 1.31 0.12 -8.54
N ASP A 66 2.38 -0.67 -8.42
CA ASP A 66 2.28 -2.14 -8.40
C ASP A 66 1.57 -2.61 -7.13
N ALA A 67 1.94 -2.05 -5.97
CA ALA A 67 1.26 -2.32 -4.71
C ALA A 67 -0.23 -1.88 -4.73
N LEU A 68 -0.54 -0.76 -5.40
CA LEU A 68 -1.90 -0.27 -5.64
C LEU A 68 -2.73 -1.32 -6.39
N SER A 69 -2.15 -1.92 -7.43
CA SER A 69 -2.80 -2.96 -8.23
C SER A 69 -3.10 -4.21 -7.39
N HIS A 70 -2.17 -4.66 -6.55
CA HIS A 70 -2.41 -5.75 -5.60
C HIS A 70 -3.49 -5.42 -4.57
N SER A 71 -3.52 -4.18 -4.04
CA SER A 71 -4.55 -3.73 -3.10
C SER A 71 -5.94 -3.74 -3.75
N ARG A 72 -6.06 -3.32 -5.02
CA ARG A 72 -7.33 -3.37 -5.78
C ARG A 72 -7.80 -4.80 -5.98
N LEU A 73 -6.92 -5.71 -6.40
CA LEU A 73 -7.25 -7.13 -6.57
C LEU A 73 -7.76 -7.75 -5.26
N ARG A 74 -7.11 -7.45 -4.13
CA ARG A 74 -7.57 -7.92 -2.82
C ARG A 74 -8.96 -7.38 -2.48
N GLN A 75 -9.19 -6.07 -2.67
CA GLN A 75 -10.49 -5.45 -2.37
C GLN A 75 -11.61 -6.07 -3.22
N GLN A 76 -11.36 -6.33 -4.51
CA GLN A 76 -12.31 -7.01 -5.39
C GLN A 76 -12.60 -8.44 -4.92
N ALA A 77 -11.58 -9.20 -4.51
CA ALA A 77 -11.76 -10.55 -3.97
C ALA A 77 -12.62 -10.55 -2.67
N GLN A 78 -12.44 -9.54 -1.81
CA GLN A 78 -13.24 -9.38 -0.59
C GLN A 78 -14.70 -8.96 -0.87
N GLN A 79 -14.95 -8.24 -1.97
CA GLN A 79 -16.30 -7.86 -2.41
C GLN A 79 -17.02 -9.03 -3.09
N GLY A 80 -16.33 -9.82 -3.91
CA GLY A 80 -16.88 -11.00 -4.58
C GLY A 80 -17.36 -12.09 -3.61
N ALA A 81 -16.64 -12.28 -2.50
CA ALA A 81 -16.98 -13.26 -1.46
C ALA A 81 -18.26 -12.93 -0.66
N LYS A 82 -18.77 -11.69 -0.73
CA LYS A 82 -19.96 -11.25 0.02
C LYS A 82 -21.28 -11.38 -0.75
N THR A 83 -21.24 -11.87 -2.00
CA THR A 83 -22.45 -12.01 -2.84
C THR A 83 -23.28 -13.27 -2.54
N THR A 84 -22.79 -14.19 -1.70
CA THR A 84 -23.52 -15.39 -1.25
C THR A 84 -24.22 -15.22 0.10
N GLY A 85 -24.02 -14.09 0.79
CA GLY A 85 -24.59 -13.78 2.10
C GLY A 85 -25.54 -12.59 2.03
N ARG A 86 -26.84 -12.87 1.90
CA ARG A 86 -27.92 -11.88 1.94
C ARG A 86 -27.87 -11.17 3.31
N HIS A 87 -27.60 -9.86 3.28
CA HIS A 87 -27.64 -8.85 4.36
C HIS A 87 -26.28 -8.19 4.67
N GLY A 88 -26.01 -7.03 4.03
CA GLY A 88 -24.89 -6.15 4.39
C GLY A 88 -24.21 -5.40 3.24
N ALA A 89 -24.75 -5.45 2.02
CA ALA A 89 -24.07 -4.92 0.83
C ALA A 89 -24.09 -3.39 0.66
N ALA A 90 -24.77 -2.62 1.53
CA ALA A 90 -25.04 -1.20 1.27
C ALA A 90 -24.02 -0.21 1.86
N ALA A 91 -23.06 -0.63 2.71
CA ALA A 91 -22.15 0.30 3.40
C ALA A 91 -20.65 0.11 3.10
N ALA A 92 -20.27 -0.91 2.34
CA ALA A 92 -18.86 -1.29 2.14
C ALA A 92 -18.31 -0.99 0.72
N GLY A 93 -19.14 -0.44 -0.18
CA GLY A 93 -18.78 -0.26 -1.60
C GLY A 93 -18.34 1.15 -1.98
N ALA A 94 -18.82 2.19 -1.28
CA ALA A 94 -18.52 3.60 -1.62
C ALA A 94 -17.33 4.17 -0.81
N ASP A 95 -17.13 3.68 0.42
CA ASP A 95 -16.10 4.18 1.35
C ASP A 95 -15.03 3.13 1.71
N ALA A 96 -14.77 2.17 0.82
CA ALA A 96 -13.64 1.25 0.99
C ALA A 96 -12.33 2.02 0.79
N LYS A 97 -11.89 2.75 1.81
CA LYS A 97 -10.64 3.50 1.81
C LYS A 97 -9.52 2.60 1.35
N MET A 98 -8.83 3.03 0.30
CA MET A 98 -7.67 2.31 -0.18
C MET A 98 -6.57 2.37 0.86
N MET A 99 -6.09 1.20 1.28
CA MET A 99 -5.07 1.06 2.32
C MET A 99 -3.90 0.28 1.75
N LEU A 100 -2.70 0.86 1.84
CA LEU A 100 -1.46 0.15 1.57
C LEU A 100 -1.18 -0.80 2.73
N THR A 101 -1.18 -2.10 2.46
CA THR A 101 -0.86 -3.13 3.47
C THR A 101 0.50 -3.75 3.19
N SER A 102 1.11 -4.35 4.22
CA SER A 102 2.36 -5.08 4.08
C SER A 102 2.26 -6.21 3.05
N ASP A 103 1.11 -6.87 2.94
CA ASP A 103 0.94 -7.99 2.02
C ASP A 103 1.02 -7.56 0.54
N ASP A 104 0.45 -6.40 0.19
CA ASP A 104 0.53 -5.88 -1.19
C ASP A 104 1.94 -5.38 -1.51
N LEU A 105 2.55 -4.67 -0.55
CA LEU A 105 3.89 -4.15 -0.72
C LEU A 105 4.91 -5.29 -0.85
N HIS A 106 4.77 -6.37 -0.06
CA HIS A 106 5.63 -7.55 -0.17
C HIS A 106 5.48 -8.26 -1.52
N LYS A 107 4.27 -8.31 -2.09
CA LYS A 107 4.04 -8.89 -3.42
C LYS A 107 4.71 -8.04 -4.50
N ALA A 108 4.49 -6.73 -4.48
CA ALA A 108 5.11 -5.81 -5.43
C ALA A 108 6.65 -5.91 -5.37
N LEU A 109 7.23 -5.80 -4.17
CA LEU A 109 8.69 -5.84 -3.98
C LEU A 109 9.33 -7.19 -4.37
N ARG A 110 8.59 -8.30 -4.32
CA ARG A 110 9.08 -9.61 -4.76
C ARG A 110 9.37 -9.62 -6.26
N GLU A 111 8.62 -8.86 -7.07
CA GLU A 111 8.86 -8.72 -8.51
C GLU A 111 10.16 -7.97 -8.81
N TYR A 112 10.55 -7.05 -7.91
CA TYR A 112 11.85 -6.36 -7.93
C TYR A 112 12.98 -7.15 -7.26
N GLY A 113 12.75 -8.40 -6.84
CA GLY A 113 13.76 -9.27 -6.21
C GLY A 113 13.99 -9.03 -4.71
N VAL A 114 13.18 -8.18 -4.06
CA VAL A 114 13.30 -7.89 -2.63
C VAL A 114 12.36 -8.79 -1.82
N SER A 115 12.93 -9.60 -0.90
CA SER A 115 12.14 -10.49 -0.04
C SER A 115 12.00 -9.94 1.38
N ILE A 116 10.77 -9.57 1.76
CA ILE A 116 10.44 -9.16 3.13
C ILE A 116 9.68 -10.29 3.82
N ARG A 117 10.22 -10.77 4.95
CA ARG A 117 9.57 -11.78 5.80
C ARG A 117 9.19 -11.15 7.13
N LYS A 118 8.02 -10.51 7.17
CA LYS A 118 7.44 -10.03 8.43
C LYS A 118 6.51 -11.12 8.98
N PRO A 119 6.83 -11.77 10.12
CA PRO A 119 5.91 -12.70 10.76
C PRO A 119 4.67 -11.95 11.26
N PRO A 120 3.49 -12.60 11.30
CA PRO A 120 2.26 -11.97 11.75
C PRO A 120 2.28 -11.62 13.25
N TYR A 121 3.10 -12.32 14.04
CA TYR A 121 3.34 -12.06 15.45
C TYR A 121 4.76 -12.50 15.83
N TYR A 122 5.34 -11.85 16.83
CA TYR A 122 6.58 -12.29 17.50
C TYR A 122 6.19 -12.89 18.85
N ALA A 123 6.61 -14.12 19.14
CA ALA A 123 6.27 -14.79 20.39
C ALA A 123 6.91 -14.13 21.63
N ASP A 124 8.02 -13.40 21.43
CA ASP A 124 8.82 -12.83 22.51
C ASP A 124 8.45 -11.38 22.89
N HIS A 125 7.41 -10.81 22.28
CA HIS A 125 6.91 -9.49 22.63
C HIS A 125 5.85 -9.64 23.72
N GLU A 126 5.91 -8.88 24.82
CA GLU A 126 5.06 -9.05 26.04
C GLU A 126 3.52 -8.95 25.83
N LEU A 127 3.07 -8.69 24.59
CA LEU A 127 1.67 -8.67 24.16
C LEU A 127 1.27 -9.88 23.29
N ALA A 128 2.19 -10.82 23.04
CA ALA A 128 1.95 -12.00 22.22
C ALA A 128 0.95 -12.93 22.91
N GLY A 129 -0.32 -12.84 22.48
CA GLY A 129 -1.42 -13.65 23.01
C GLY A 129 -2.59 -12.84 23.58
N VAL A 130 -2.45 -11.51 23.74
CA VAL A 130 -3.60 -10.66 24.09
C VAL A 130 -4.35 -10.38 22.80
N GLN A 131 -5.44 -11.11 22.56
CA GLN A 131 -6.41 -10.76 21.52
C GLN A 131 -6.84 -9.32 21.75
N THR A 132 -6.41 -8.39 20.88
CA THR A 132 -7.13 -7.13 20.73
C THR A 132 -8.56 -7.51 20.41
N PRO A 133 -9.57 -7.04 21.16
CA PRO A 133 -10.96 -7.42 20.91
C PRO A 133 -11.30 -7.03 19.47
N GLN A 134 -11.37 -8.04 18.61
CA GLN A 134 -11.98 -7.93 17.31
C GLN A 134 -13.40 -7.41 17.56
N PRO A 135 -13.86 -6.34 16.87
CA PRO A 135 -15.21 -5.84 17.09
C PRO A 135 -16.17 -7.00 16.90
N ALA A 136 -16.83 -7.38 18.00
CA ALA A 136 -17.62 -8.58 18.10
C ALA A 136 -18.63 -8.61 16.95
N ALA A 137 -18.61 -9.69 16.17
CA ALA A 137 -19.74 -10.04 15.33
C ALA A 137 -21.01 -10.00 16.23
N PRO A 138 -22.13 -9.42 15.77
CA PRO A 138 -23.31 -9.29 16.59
C PRO A 138 -23.79 -10.67 17.03
N VAL A 139 -23.67 -10.95 18.32
CA VAL A 139 -24.15 -12.17 18.96
C VAL A 139 -25.66 -12.22 18.73
N ALA A 140 -26.10 -13.19 17.93
CA ALA A 140 -27.52 -13.49 17.73
C ALA A 140 -28.16 -13.74 19.10
N LYS A 141 -29.06 -12.84 19.53
CA LYS A 141 -29.90 -13.04 20.71
C LYS A 141 -30.82 -14.23 20.45
N LYS A 142 -30.45 -15.40 20.97
CA LYS A 142 -31.37 -16.52 21.17
C LYS A 142 -32.36 -16.10 22.25
N ASN A 143 -33.55 -15.67 21.84
CA ASN A 143 -34.66 -15.39 22.74
C ASN A 143 -34.99 -16.66 23.55
N GLN A 144 -34.61 -16.66 24.82
CA GLN A 144 -35.19 -17.54 25.82
C GLN A 144 -36.56 -16.97 26.16
N ALA A 145 -37.62 -17.58 25.63
CA ALA A 145 -38.97 -17.35 26.11
C ALA A 145 -39.09 -17.97 27.50
N ALA A 146 -39.43 -17.11 28.46
CA ALA A 146 -39.67 -17.44 29.86
C ALA A 146 -40.85 -18.42 29.99
N GLY A 147 -40.61 -19.51 30.71
CA GLY A 147 -41.67 -20.23 31.41
C GLY A 147 -41.84 -19.61 32.79
N ALA A 148 -43.05 -19.13 33.09
CA ALA A 148 -43.49 -18.88 34.46
C ALA A 148 -44.99 -19.18 34.56
N SER A 149 -45.27 -20.27 35.28
CA SER A 149 -46.47 -20.69 35.99
C SER A 149 -47.57 -19.65 36.25
N SER A 150 -48.82 -20.04 35.99
CA SER A 150 -49.97 -19.67 36.83
C SER A 150 -51.03 -20.76 36.75
N ALA A 151 -51.07 -21.60 37.78
CA ALA A 151 -52.14 -22.55 38.06
C ALA A 151 -53.22 -21.91 38.96
N ALA A 152 -54.47 -22.20 38.61
CA ALA A 152 -55.66 -22.40 39.46
C ALA A 152 -55.99 -21.40 40.59
N GLU A 153 -57.14 -20.72 40.48
CA GLU A 153 -58.04 -20.53 41.63
C GLU A 153 -59.53 -20.40 41.20
N LYS A 154 -60.38 -20.95 42.05
CA LYS A 154 -61.82 -21.27 41.96
C LYS A 154 -62.75 -20.07 41.71
N LYS A 155 -63.81 -20.28 40.91
CA LYS A 155 -65.21 -20.38 41.40
C LYS A 155 -66.14 -20.91 40.32
#